data_AF-A0A544U795-F1
#
_entry.id   AF-A0A544U795-F1
#
_cell.length_a   1.000
_cell.length_b   1.000
_cell.length_c   1.000
_cell.angle_alpha   90.00
_cell.angle_beta   90.00
_cell.angle_gamma   90.00
#
_symmetry.space_group_name_H-M   'P 1'
#
loop_
_entity.id
_entity.type
_entity.pdbx_description
1 polymer ?
#
loop_
_entity_poly.entity_id
_entity_poly.type
_entity_poly.pdbx_seq_one_letter_code
_entity_poly.pdbx_strand_id
1 'polypeptide(L)' 'MTNFLMTLLGIVIGLTTGFLIINNELDLTTRIFLIVILILATILLIALLYRNYKVKLEK' A
#
# COMPACT_ATOMS: atom_id res chain seq x y z
N MET A 1 14.63 7.92 5.75
CA MET A 1 13.67 6.83 6.05
C MET A 1 12.35 6.95 5.29
N THR A 2 11.74 8.14 5.18
CA THR A 2 10.42 8.32 4.52
C THR A 2 10.39 7.81 3.07
N ASN A 3 11.44 8.07 2.28
CA ASN A 3 11.54 7.57 0.90
C ASN A 3 11.56 6.04 0.82
N PHE A 4 12.32 5.38 1.70
CA PHE A 4 12.35 3.92 1.78
C PHE A 4 10.96 3.35 2.12
N LEU A 5 10.26 3.94 3.10
CA LEU A 5 8.90 3.50 3.49
C LEU A 5 7.89 3.69 2.35
N MET A 6 7.95 4.79 1.60
CA MET A 6 7.08 5.01 0.45
C MET A 6 7.34 3.97 -0.65
N THR A 7 8.61 3.68 -0.96
CA THR A 7 8.96 2.64 -1.94
C THR A 7 8.51 1.25 -1.48
N LEU A 8 8.72 0.91 -0.21
CA LEU A 8 8.28 -0.36 0.36
C LEU A 8 6.76 -0.53 0.26
N LEU A 9 5.99 0.49 0.66
CA LEU A 9 4.53 0.46 0.56
C LEU A 9 4.06 0.35 -0.89
N GLY A 10 4.72 1.04 -1.82
CA GLY A 10 4.44 0.90 -3.25
C GLY A 10 4.65 -0.53 -3.76
N ILE A 11 5.74 -1.20 -3.35
CA ILE A 11 6.01 -2.60 -3.70
C ILE A 11 4.95 -3.51 -3.10
N VAL A 12 4.60 -3.35 -1.81
CA VAL A 12 3.57 -4.16 -1.14
C VAL A 12 2.21 -4.02 -1.83
N ILE A 13 1.82 -2.80 -2.20
CA ILE A 13 0.58 -2.54 -2.94
C ILE A 13 0.63 -3.26 -4.30
N GLY A 14 1.70 -3.07 -5.08
CA GLY A 14 1.86 -3.67 -6.40
C GLY A 14 1.82 -5.21 -6.36
N LEU A 15 2.53 -5.83 -5.41
CA LEU A 15 2.54 -7.28 -5.23
C LEU A 15 1.16 -7.79 -4.79
N THR A 16 0.51 -7.12 -3.85
CA THR A 16 -0.81 -7.53 -3.34
C THR A 16 -1.88 -7.44 -4.43
N THR A 17 -1.89 -6.35 -5.21
CA THR A 17 -2.77 -6.20 -6.37
C THR A 17 -2.47 -7.26 -7.43
N GLY A 18 -1.20 -7.49 -7.76
CA GLY A 18 -0.80 -8.53 -8.71
C GLY A 18 -1.26 -9.93 -8.26
N PHE A 19 -1.13 -10.24 -6.98
CA PHE A 19 -1.57 -11.52 -6.42
C PHE A 19 -3.09 -11.71 -6.51
N LEU A 20 -3.86 -10.66 -6.22
CA LEU A 20 -5.32 -10.66 -6.33
C LEU A 20 -5.81 -10.81 -7.78
N ILE A 21 -5.08 -10.25 -8.76
CA ILE A 21 -5.45 -10.31 -10.18
C ILE A 21 -5.07 -11.66 -10.79
N ILE A 22 -3.85 -12.14 -10.52
CA ILE A 22 -3.29 -13.35 -11.14
C ILE A 22 -3.92 -14.60 -10.54
N ASN A 23 -4.15 -14.64 -9.22
CA ASN A 23 -4.70 -15.81 -8.53
C ASN A 23 -6.20 -15.65 -8.29
N ASN A 24 -7.00 -15.84 -9.33
CA ASN A 24 -8.47 -15.75 -9.24
C ASN A 24 -9.10 -16.89 -8.40
N GLU A 25 -8.39 -18.00 -8.17
CA GLU A 25 -8.88 -19.13 -7.35
C GLU A 25 -8.50 -19.02 -5.87
N LEU A 26 -8.07 -17.83 -5.40
CA LEU A 26 -7.83 -17.62 -3.98
C LEU A 26 -9.10 -17.87 -3.16
N ASP A 27 -8.93 -18.64 -2.08
CA ASP A 27 -9.95 -18.83 -1.06
C ASP A 27 -10.49 -17.48 -0.56
N LEU A 28 -11.78 -17.45 -0.23
CA LEU A 28 -12.48 -16.24 0.17
C LEU A 28 -11.76 -15.53 1.33
N THR A 29 -11.25 -16.29 2.30
CA THR A 29 -10.54 -15.76 3.47
C THR A 29 -9.27 -15.03 3.06
N THR A 30 -8.48 -15.65 2.18
CA THR A 30 -7.21 -15.09 1.69
C THR A 30 -7.46 -13.83 0.86
N ARG A 31 -8.51 -13.84 0.04
CA ARG A 31 -8.90 -12.68 -0.77
C ARG A 31 -9.27 -11.49 0.10
N ILE A 32 -10.12 -11.70 1.12
CA ILE A 32 -10.51 -10.65 2.06
C ILE A 32 -9.30 -10.12 2.81
N PHE A 33 -8.43 -11.01 3.29
CA PHE A 33 -7.21 -10.62 4.00
C PHE A 33 -6.28 -9.74 3.15
N LEU A 34 -6.05 -10.11 1.88
CA LEU A 34 -5.24 -9.33 0.95
C LEU A 34 -5.88 -7.97 0.63
N ILE A 35 -7.20 -7.90 0.50
CA ILE A 35 -7.92 -6.63 0.31
C ILE A 35 -7.73 -5.71 1.52
N VAL A 36 -7.81 -6.24 2.74
CA VAL A 36 -7.58 -5.45 3.96
C VAL A 36 -6.16 -4.91 4.02
N ILE A 37 -5.15 -5.75 3.70
CA ILE A 37 -3.75 -5.31 3.60
C ILE A 37 -3.60 -4.20 2.57
N LEU A 38 -4.23 -4.34 1.40
CA LEU A 38 -4.16 -3.38 0.31
C LEU A 38 -4.72 -2.00 0.74
N ILE A 39 -5.86 -1.99 1.41
CA ILE A 39 -6.49 -0.77 1.93
C ILE A 39 -5.58 -0.10 2.96
N LEU A 40 -5.08 -0.86 3.93
CA LEU A 40 -4.21 -0.33 4.98
C LEU A 40 -2.90 0.25 4.41
N ALA A 41 -2.25 -0.46 3.49
CA ALA A 41 -1.01 -0.01 2.85
C ALA A 41 -1.24 1.29 2.05
N THR A 42 -2.36 1.39 1.35
CA THR A 42 -2.73 2.58 0.58
C THR A 42 -2.98 3.79 1.47
N ILE A 43 -3.75 3.62 2.56
CA ILE A 43 -4.00 4.70 3.53
C ILE A 43 -2.69 5.18 4.15
N LEU A 44 -1.80 4.25 4.53
CA LEU A 44 -0.51 4.60 5.12
C LEU A 44 0.38 5.37 4.14
N LEU A 45 0.36 4.97 2.86
CA LEU A 45 1.11 5.66 1.80
C LEU A 45 0.59 7.07 1.58
N ILE A 46 -0.74 7.26 1.53
CA ILE A 46 -1.37 8.58 1.41
C ILE A 46 -1.00 9.46 2.61
N ALA A 47 -1.07 8.94 3.83
CA ALA A 47 -0.72 9.69 5.03
C ALA A 47 0.76 10.11 5.04
N LEU A 48 1.67 9.22 4.62
CA LEU A 48 3.09 9.53 4.49
C LEU A 48 3.35 10.57 3.40
N LEU A 49 2.71 10.45 2.24
CA LEU A 49 2.82 11.43 1.16
C LEU A 49 2.30 12.79 1.59
N TYR A 50 1.15 12.85 2.25
CA TYR A 50 0.57 14.08 2.78
C TYR A 50 1.50 14.75 3.80
N ARG A 51 2.03 13.98 4.75
CA ARG A 51 2.99 14.49 5.73
C ARG A 51 4.26 15.00 5.05
N ASN A 52 4.79 14.26 4.09
CA ASN A 52 6.02 14.63 3.38
C ASN A 52 5.83 15.88 2.51
N TYR A 53 4.65 16.03 1.89
CA TYR A 53 4.26 17.21 1.13
C TYR A 53 4.10 18.43 2.03
N LYS A 54 3.38 18.30 3.15
CA LYS A 54 3.21 19.38 4.13
C LYS A 54 4.55 19.87 4.68
N VAL A 55 5.43 18.95 5.06
CA VAL A 55 6.79 19.29 5.56
C VAL A 55 7.63 20.00 4.49
N LYS A 56 7.41 19.70 3.20
CA LYS A 56 8.07 20.41 2.09
C LYS A 56 7.51 21.81 1.84
N LEU A 57 6.24 22.06 2.12
CA LEU A 57 5.61 23.38 1.97
C LEU A 57 5.97 24.34 3.12
N GLU A 58 6.28 23.79 4.29
CA GLU A 58 6.70 24.57 5.47
C GLU A 58 8.21 24.88 5.50
N LYS A 59 8.97 24.42 4.50
CA LYS A 59 10.40 24.73 4.30
C LYS A 59 10.59 25.63 3.09
#